data_AF-F8PVX8-F1
#
_entry.id   AF-F8PVX8-F1
#
_cell.length_a   1.000
_cell.length_b   1.000
_cell.length_c   1.000
_cell.angle_alpha   90.00
_cell.angle_beta   90.00
_cell.angle_gamma   90.00
#
_symmetry.space_group_name_H-M   'P 1'
#
loop_
_entity.id
_entity.type
_entity.pdbx_description
1 polymer ?
#
loop_
_entity_poly.entity_id
_entity_poly.type
_entity_poly.pdbx_seq_one_letter_code
_entity_poly.pdbx_strand_id
1 'polypeptide(L)'
;MKQRTLVNPEMLDFCFLAVDAILVLLATGVLEVYSFNERGFTCIARYALPNVRPEFVCSAEGGGTISCNTPYLPTPPWNASWFESHPLPFYPNSQERTCAITFGHIFFIDMRIFFSSSGVYSTQPNAFGASIRPWASWGPQNSRCFLSDWRFGVFGSKTVSVYRVGYSPASFRLRLREFNPYLLQQNNSGARSRGWVVTTPSTISAGNAFTEDVTTYLPYREVIGEVEHRVNLDELSEILVDDLRVVIIRVSYYESLHAMHS
;
A
#
# COMPACT_ATOMS: atom_id res chain seq x y z
N MET A 1 -27.94 -28.09 7.30
CA MET A 1 -26.67 -27.37 7.08
C MET A 1 -26.99 -25.91 6.81
N LYS A 2 -26.58 -24.97 7.67
CA LYS A 2 -26.73 -23.52 7.39
C LYS A 2 -25.66 -23.14 6.36
N GLN A 3 -26.11 -22.65 5.21
CA GLN A 3 -25.25 -22.11 4.16
C GLN A 3 -24.50 -20.90 4.75
N ARG A 4 -23.19 -21.04 4.96
CA ARG A 4 -22.35 -19.94 5.44
C ARG A 4 -22.11 -19.01 4.25
N THR A 5 -22.89 -17.93 4.17
CA THR A 5 -22.68 -16.86 3.19
C THR A 5 -21.37 -16.15 3.54
N LEU A 6 -20.29 -16.48 2.83
CA LEU A 6 -18.93 -16.15 3.27
C LEU A 6 -18.31 -14.93 2.57
N VAL A 7 -19.08 -14.20 1.77
CA VAL A 7 -18.55 -13.01 1.10
C VAL A 7 -19.55 -11.89 1.29
N ASN A 8 -19.14 -10.87 2.04
CA ASN A 8 -19.85 -9.60 2.09
C ASN A 8 -19.92 -9.08 0.65
N PRO A 9 -21.12 -8.85 0.06
CA PRO A 9 -21.23 -8.39 -1.32
C PRO A 9 -20.55 -7.04 -1.57
N GLU A 10 -20.13 -6.34 -0.51
CA GLU A 10 -19.42 -5.07 -0.56
C GLU A 10 -17.89 -5.21 -0.46
N MET A 11 -17.34 -6.43 -0.44
CA MET A 11 -15.88 -6.62 -0.43
C MET A 11 -15.27 -6.16 -1.76
N LEU A 12 -14.29 -5.25 -1.68
CA LEU A 12 -13.55 -4.77 -2.84
C LEU A 12 -12.27 -5.57 -3.05
N ASP A 13 -11.48 -5.75 -2.00
CA ASP A 13 -10.18 -6.43 -2.07
C ASP A 13 -9.78 -6.98 -0.69
N PHE A 14 -8.78 -7.85 -0.66
CA PHE A 14 -8.20 -8.38 0.58
C PHE A 14 -6.72 -8.69 0.44
N CYS A 15 -5.99 -8.70 1.57
CA CYS A 15 -4.63 -9.18 1.62
C CYS A 15 -4.33 -9.92 2.93
N PHE A 16 -3.27 -10.74 2.96
CA PHE A 16 -2.86 -11.44 4.17
C PHE A 16 -2.02 -10.54 5.08
N LEU A 17 -2.49 -10.35 6.31
CA LEU A 17 -1.72 -9.67 7.36
C LEU A 17 -0.74 -10.64 8.01
N ALA A 18 -1.19 -11.86 8.31
CA ALA A 18 -0.45 -12.92 8.97
C ALA A 18 -0.90 -14.29 8.44
N VAL A 19 -0.30 -15.37 8.95
CA VAL A 19 -0.65 -16.75 8.57
C VAL A 19 -2.12 -17.09 8.87
N ASP A 20 -2.69 -16.44 9.89
CA ASP A 20 -4.03 -16.67 10.43
C ASP A 20 -4.91 -15.41 10.41
N ALA A 21 -4.51 -14.38 9.65
CA ALA A 21 -5.27 -13.14 9.55
C ALA A 21 -5.24 -12.47 8.17
N ILE A 22 -6.39 -11.95 7.75
CA ILE A 22 -6.56 -11.16 6.52
C ILE A 22 -7.08 -9.75 6.83
N LEU A 23 -6.69 -8.80 6.00
CA LEU A 23 -7.26 -7.45 5.91
C LEU A 23 -8.20 -7.43 4.72
N VAL A 24 -9.41 -6.91 4.91
CA VAL A 24 -10.45 -6.81 3.89
C VAL A 24 -10.85 -5.35 3.75
N LEU A 25 -10.90 -4.84 2.52
CA LEU A 25 -11.43 -3.51 2.21
C LEU A 25 -12.87 -3.65 1.72
N LEU A 26 -13.79 -2.93 2.37
CA LEU A 26 -15.19 -2.84 1.95
C LEU A 26 -15.43 -1.58 1.10
N ALA A 27 -16.46 -1.62 0.27
CA ALA A 27 -16.93 -0.51 -0.55
C ALA A 27 -17.35 0.72 0.27
N THR A 28 -17.69 0.51 1.55
CA THR A 28 -17.99 1.56 2.53
C THR A 28 -16.74 2.31 3.02
N GLY A 29 -15.53 1.91 2.63
CA GLY A 29 -14.29 2.48 3.16
C GLY A 29 -13.92 1.95 4.54
N VAL A 30 -14.51 0.84 4.97
CA VAL A 30 -14.14 0.17 6.21
C VAL A 30 -13.13 -0.93 5.90
N LEU A 31 -12.00 -0.90 6.60
CA LEU A 31 -11.06 -2.00 6.66
C LEU A 31 -11.47 -2.95 7.78
N GLU A 32 -11.70 -4.20 7.46
CA GLU A 32 -12.00 -5.26 8.42
C GLU A 32 -10.82 -6.21 8.54
N VAL A 33 -10.44 -6.52 9.78
CA VAL A 33 -9.40 -7.50 10.07
C VAL A 33 -10.09 -8.77 10.55
N TYR A 34 -9.87 -9.85 9.82
CA TYR A 34 -10.39 -11.17 10.17
C TYR A 34 -9.26 -12.08 10.63
N SER A 35 -9.45 -12.72 11.77
CA SER A 35 -8.70 -13.93 12.11
C SER A 35 -9.45 -15.14 11.56
N PHE A 36 -8.72 -16.13 11.08
CA PHE A 36 -9.31 -17.35 10.56
C PHE A 36 -8.58 -18.59 11.04
N ASN A 37 -9.34 -19.69 11.19
CA ASN A 37 -8.82 -21.01 11.49
C ASN A 37 -9.75 -22.06 10.83
N GLU A 38 -9.51 -23.34 11.12
CA GLU A 38 -10.33 -24.46 10.59
C GLU A 38 -11.84 -24.31 10.85
N ARG A 39 -12.24 -23.53 11.86
CA ARG A 39 -13.65 -23.35 12.25
C ARG A 39 -14.34 -22.22 11.48
N GLY A 40 -13.59 -21.29 10.90
CA GLY A 40 -14.09 -20.18 10.09
C GLY A 40 -13.38 -18.85 10.32
N PHE A 41 -14.03 -17.77 9.91
CA PHE A 41 -13.53 -16.38 9.99
C PHE A 41 -14.22 -15.63 11.14
N THR A 42 -13.45 -14.83 11.87
CA THR A 42 -13.94 -13.94 12.93
C THR A 42 -13.41 -12.53 12.70
N CYS A 43 -14.29 -11.55 12.51
CA CYS A 43 -13.90 -10.15 12.42
C CYS A 43 -13.41 -9.67 13.80
N ILE A 44 -12.12 -9.41 13.93
CA ILE A 44 -11.49 -9.03 15.20
C ILE A 44 -11.26 -7.52 15.32
N ALA A 45 -11.17 -6.79 14.21
CA ALA A 45 -11.06 -5.33 14.24
C ALA A 45 -11.64 -4.65 13.01
N ARG A 46 -12.00 -3.37 13.16
CA ARG A 46 -12.54 -2.53 12.09
C ARG A 46 -11.98 -1.11 12.14
N TYR A 47 -11.64 -0.57 10.99
CA TYR A 47 -11.00 0.73 10.85
C TYR A 47 -11.66 1.51 9.71
N ALA A 48 -12.26 2.67 10.00
CA ALA A 48 -12.84 3.52 8.97
C ALA A 48 -11.75 4.36 8.28
N LEU A 49 -11.77 4.38 6.95
CA LEU A 49 -11.08 5.36 6.11
C LEU A 49 -11.86 6.69 6.10
N PRO A 50 -11.30 7.78 5.53
CA PRO A 50 -12.03 9.02 5.38
C PRO A 50 -13.32 8.87 4.56
N ASN A 51 -14.33 9.65 4.92
CA ASN A 51 -15.61 9.64 4.24
C ASN A 51 -15.47 10.19 2.81
N VAL A 52 -15.69 9.32 1.83
CA VAL A 52 -15.72 9.65 0.40
C VAL A 52 -17.05 10.36 0.08
N ARG A 53 -17.01 11.29 -0.89
CA ARG A 53 -18.22 11.99 -1.33
C ARG A 53 -19.19 10.98 -1.98
N PRO A 54 -20.51 11.11 -1.79
CA PRO A 54 -21.48 10.20 -2.40
C PRO A 54 -21.37 10.07 -3.92
N GLU A 55 -20.95 11.14 -4.59
CA GLU A 55 -20.80 11.20 -6.05
C GLU A 55 -19.42 10.79 -6.55
N PHE A 56 -18.48 10.54 -5.63
CA PHE A 56 -17.14 10.17 -6.01
C PHE A 56 -17.07 8.68 -6.33
N VAL A 57 -16.73 8.38 -7.58
CA VAL A 57 -16.49 7.01 -8.05
C VAL A 57 -15.01 6.71 -7.90
N CYS A 58 -14.68 5.67 -7.14
CA CYS A 58 -13.31 5.18 -7.01
C CYS A 58 -12.82 4.58 -8.34
N SER A 59 -12.21 5.45 -9.17
CA SER A 59 -11.63 5.22 -10.49
C SER A 59 -12.59 4.68 -11.57
N ALA A 60 -12.23 4.86 -12.84
CA ALA A 60 -13.00 4.35 -13.98
C ALA A 60 -12.91 2.82 -14.15
N GLU A 61 -11.89 2.20 -13.56
CA GLU A 61 -11.68 0.74 -13.59
C GLU A 61 -12.20 0.02 -12.33
N GLY A 62 -12.74 0.77 -11.37
CA GLY A 62 -13.60 0.23 -10.33
C GLY A 62 -12.86 -0.41 -9.16
N GLY A 63 -13.10 0.17 -7.99
CA GLY A 63 -12.93 -0.51 -6.71
C GLY A 63 -11.60 -0.18 -6.05
N GLY A 64 -11.69 0.24 -4.80
CA GLY A 64 -10.51 0.36 -3.98
C GLY A 64 -9.77 -0.97 -3.86
N THR A 65 -8.44 -0.90 -3.85
CA THR A 65 -7.55 -2.06 -3.81
C THR A 65 -6.69 -2.04 -2.57
N ILE A 66 -6.24 -3.21 -2.13
CA ILE A 66 -5.24 -3.39 -1.09
C ILE A 66 -4.02 -4.04 -1.73
N SER A 67 -2.90 -3.34 -1.72
CA SER A 67 -1.61 -3.92 -2.06
C SER A 67 -0.74 -3.99 -0.81
N CYS A 68 -0.54 -5.20 -0.34
CA CYS A 68 0.43 -5.50 0.69
C CYS A 68 1.25 -6.70 0.21
N ASN A 69 2.57 -6.55 0.08
CA ASN A 69 3.38 -7.71 -0.25
C ASN A 69 3.33 -8.69 0.92
N THR A 70 3.04 -9.94 0.56
CA THR A 70 2.76 -11.05 1.46
C THR A 70 3.90 -11.23 2.46
N PRO A 71 3.62 -11.76 3.66
CA PRO A 71 4.69 -12.12 4.58
C PRO A 71 5.63 -13.06 3.84
N TYR A 72 6.89 -12.64 3.67
CA TYR A 72 7.93 -13.56 3.29
C TYR A 72 7.91 -14.65 4.36
N LEU A 73 7.48 -15.86 3.98
CA LEU A 73 7.81 -17.03 4.78
C LEU A 73 9.33 -16.98 4.89
N PRO A 74 9.91 -16.95 6.10
CA PRO A 74 11.36 -16.99 6.22
C PRO A 74 11.79 -18.22 5.42
N THR A 75 12.43 -18.00 4.26
CA THR A 75 13.14 -19.09 3.63
C THR A 75 14.06 -19.62 4.72
N PRO A 76 14.04 -20.92 5.01
CA PRO A 76 14.94 -21.49 6.00
C PRO A 76 16.33 -20.95 5.69
N PRO A 77 17.09 -20.50 6.70
CA PRO A 77 18.36 -19.83 6.49
C PRO A 77 19.15 -20.67 5.50
N TRP A 78 19.34 -20.17 4.28
CA TRP A 78 20.25 -20.80 3.36
C TRP A 78 21.57 -20.84 4.10
N ASN A 79 22.06 -22.04 4.37
CA ASN A 79 23.32 -22.27 5.05
C ASN A 79 24.34 -21.29 4.47
N ALA A 80 24.89 -20.46 5.36
CA ALA A 80 25.68 -19.28 5.08
C ALA A 80 26.53 -19.41 3.80
N SER A 81 26.16 -18.66 2.76
CA SER A 81 27.11 -18.32 1.71
C SER A 81 28.25 -17.53 2.37
N TRP A 82 29.47 -18.06 2.32
CA TRP A 82 30.68 -17.43 2.86
C TRP A 82 31.07 -16.13 2.14
N PHE A 83 30.31 -15.67 1.14
CA PHE A 83 30.65 -14.51 0.31
C PHE A 83 29.82 -13.24 0.57
N GLU A 84 28.81 -13.26 1.45
CA GLU A 84 27.99 -12.05 1.70
C GLU A 84 28.29 -11.43 3.07
N SER A 85 29.30 -10.55 3.10
CA SER A 85 29.65 -9.71 4.25
C SER A 85 28.88 -8.38 4.30
N HIS A 86 27.75 -8.29 3.60
CA HIS A 86 26.89 -7.12 3.65
C HIS A 86 25.73 -7.43 4.60
N PRO A 87 25.39 -6.51 5.53
CA PRO A 87 24.22 -6.72 6.38
C PRO A 87 23.04 -6.97 5.45
N LEU A 88 22.42 -8.14 5.59
CA LEU A 88 21.28 -8.56 4.79
C LEU A 88 20.27 -7.39 4.70
N PRO A 89 19.67 -7.16 3.53
CA PRO A 89 18.68 -6.11 3.39
C PRO A 89 17.63 -6.31 4.48
N PHE A 90 17.39 -5.27 5.28
CA PHE A 90 16.38 -5.24 6.33
C PHE A 90 15.13 -6.02 5.89
N TYR A 91 14.93 -7.21 6.46
CA TYR A 91 13.72 -7.99 6.24
C TYR A 91 12.70 -7.45 7.23
N PRO A 92 11.72 -6.64 6.79
CA PRO A 92 10.74 -6.11 7.72
C PRO A 92 10.02 -7.29 8.34
N ASN A 93 9.97 -7.32 9.66
CA ASN A 93 9.01 -8.19 10.32
C ASN A 93 7.60 -7.86 9.76
N SER A 94 6.63 -8.76 9.94
CA SER A 94 5.29 -8.55 9.39
C SER A 94 4.63 -7.23 9.82
N GLN A 95 5.07 -6.64 10.93
CA GLN A 95 4.60 -5.38 11.48
C GLN A 95 5.29 -4.15 10.84
N GLU A 96 6.56 -4.23 10.45
CA GLU A 96 7.37 -3.15 9.87
C GLU A 96 7.12 -2.93 8.37
N ARG A 97 5.99 -3.42 7.87
CA ARG A 97 5.57 -3.27 6.47
C ARG A 97 4.70 -2.05 6.28
N THR A 98 4.57 -1.65 5.03
CA THR A 98 3.59 -0.67 4.58
C THR A 98 2.55 -1.37 3.73
N CYS A 99 1.29 -1.00 3.92
CA CYS A 99 0.18 -1.41 3.08
C CYS A 99 -0.24 -0.21 2.22
N ALA A 100 -0.39 -0.40 0.92
CA ALA A 100 -1.05 0.59 0.07
C ALA A 100 -2.54 0.26 -0.05
N ILE A 101 -3.38 1.26 0.10
CA ILE A 101 -4.82 1.17 -0.09
C ILE A 101 -5.24 2.25 -1.05
N THR A 102 -5.92 1.88 -2.13
CA THR A 102 -6.56 2.85 -3.02
C THR A 102 -8.01 2.99 -2.59
N PHE A 103 -8.43 4.19 -2.17
CA PHE A 103 -9.82 4.49 -1.83
C PHE A 103 -10.04 5.99 -1.97
N GLY A 104 -10.51 6.43 -3.13
CA GLY A 104 -10.44 7.82 -3.56
C GLY A 104 -9.05 8.29 -3.95
N HIS A 105 -8.10 8.09 -3.05
CA HIS A 105 -6.69 8.39 -3.19
C HIS A 105 -5.85 7.25 -2.63
N ILE A 106 -4.52 7.35 -2.72
CA ILE A 106 -3.62 6.29 -2.27
C ILE A 106 -3.21 6.58 -0.84
N PHE A 107 -3.49 5.63 0.05
CA PHE A 107 -3.02 5.63 1.43
C PHE A 107 -1.91 4.61 1.59
N PHE A 108 -0.73 5.05 2.00
CA PHE A 108 0.29 4.16 2.54
C PHE A 108 0.14 4.11 4.05
N ILE A 109 -0.21 2.95 4.58
CA ILE A 109 -0.52 2.72 5.99
C ILE A 109 0.59 1.90 6.63
N ASP A 110 1.06 2.37 7.77
CA ASP A 110 1.98 1.61 8.62
C ASP A 110 1.25 0.42 9.22
N MET A 111 1.71 -0.78 8.88
CA MET A 111 1.04 -2.02 9.27
C MET A 111 1.03 -2.25 10.77
N ARG A 112 1.94 -1.63 11.54
CA ARG A 112 1.98 -1.73 13.01
C ARG A 112 0.66 -1.39 13.67
N ILE A 113 -0.19 -0.56 13.04
CA ILE A 113 -1.50 -0.20 13.58
C ILE A 113 -2.45 -1.41 13.70
N PHE A 114 -2.22 -2.46 12.90
CA PHE A 114 -2.99 -3.70 12.93
C PHE A 114 -2.40 -4.76 13.86
N PHE A 115 -1.27 -4.50 14.50
CA PHE A 115 -0.58 -5.44 15.39
C PHE A 115 -0.48 -4.92 16.82
N SER A 116 -0.30 -5.87 17.72
CA SER A 116 -0.01 -5.71 19.14
C SER A 116 1.22 -6.57 19.48
N SER A 117 1.70 -6.49 20.73
CA SER A 117 2.78 -7.36 21.21
C SER A 117 2.43 -8.86 21.15
N SER A 118 1.14 -9.20 21.13
CA SER A 118 0.64 -10.58 21.09
C SER A 118 0.15 -11.05 19.72
N GLY A 119 0.38 -10.29 18.64
CA GLY A 119 -0.12 -10.60 17.31
C GLY A 119 -1.12 -9.57 16.80
N VAL A 120 -2.04 -9.96 15.92
CA VAL A 120 -3.00 -9.03 15.29
C VAL A 120 -3.91 -8.38 16.34
N TYR A 121 -4.04 -7.06 16.29
CA TYR A 121 -4.81 -6.27 17.25
C TYR A 121 -6.30 -6.60 17.13
N SER A 122 -6.94 -6.90 18.26
CA SER A 122 -8.38 -7.12 18.35
C SER A 122 -9.04 -5.92 19.01
N THR A 123 -10.06 -5.35 18.35
CA THR A 123 -10.94 -4.32 18.93
C THR A 123 -12.19 -4.92 19.53
N GLN A 124 -12.36 -6.26 19.62
CA GLN A 124 -13.57 -6.86 20.19
C GLN A 124 -13.64 -6.58 21.70
N PRO A 125 -14.53 -5.68 22.16
CA PRO A 125 -14.65 -5.41 23.57
C PRO A 125 -15.76 -6.28 24.20
N ASN A 126 -16.68 -6.83 23.38
CA ASN A 126 -17.97 -7.40 23.80
C ASN A 126 -18.51 -8.45 22.81
N ALA A 127 -19.53 -9.20 23.22
CA ALA A 127 -20.23 -10.25 22.45
C ALA A 127 -20.89 -9.81 21.13
N PHE A 128 -20.95 -8.50 20.84
CA PHE A 128 -21.64 -7.91 19.68
C PHE A 128 -20.72 -7.59 18.48
N GLY A 129 -19.48 -8.08 18.50
CA GLY A 129 -18.52 -7.92 17.40
C GLY A 129 -17.60 -6.71 17.53
N ALA A 130 -16.71 -6.55 16.55
CA ALA A 130 -15.69 -5.50 16.54
C ALA A 130 -16.31 -4.10 16.31
N SER A 131 -15.96 -3.16 17.19
CA SER A 131 -16.31 -1.74 17.01
C SER A 131 -15.46 -1.11 15.91
N ILE A 132 -16.07 -0.22 15.12
CA ILE A 132 -15.38 0.53 14.07
C ILE A 132 -14.60 1.67 14.72
N ARG A 133 -13.28 1.70 14.51
CA ARG A 133 -12.44 2.82 14.92
C ARG A 133 -12.55 3.95 13.89
N PRO A 134 -12.97 5.17 14.29
CA PRO A 134 -13.10 6.29 13.37
C PRO A 134 -11.74 6.77 12.88
N TRP A 135 -11.66 7.20 11.61
CA TRP A 135 -10.43 7.66 10.95
C TRP A 135 -9.59 8.60 11.84
N ALA A 136 -10.20 9.63 12.41
CA ALA A 136 -9.53 10.62 13.25
C ALA A 136 -8.76 10.03 14.45
N SER A 137 -9.13 8.83 14.92
CA SER A 137 -8.50 8.16 16.08
C SER A 137 -7.28 7.30 15.76
N TRP A 138 -7.07 6.94 14.49
CA TRP A 138 -6.02 5.99 14.10
C TRP A 138 -5.32 6.35 12.78
N GLY A 139 -6.03 6.93 11.83
CA GLY A 139 -5.56 7.10 10.45
C GLY A 139 -4.46 8.15 10.28
N PRO A 140 -4.65 9.41 10.69
CA PRO A 140 -3.74 10.51 10.36
C PRO A 140 -2.27 10.25 10.66
N GLN A 141 -1.96 9.72 11.85
CA GLN A 141 -0.58 9.48 12.29
C GLN A 141 0.05 8.21 11.69
N ASN A 142 -0.77 7.26 11.25
CA ASN A 142 -0.31 5.96 10.77
C ASN A 142 -0.41 5.84 9.24
N SER A 143 -0.68 6.93 8.54
CA SER A 143 -0.84 6.91 7.10
C SER A 143 -0.19 8.10 6.40
N ARG A 144 0.06 7.92 5.11
CA ARG A 144 0.43 8.96 4.16
C ARG A 144 -0.50 8.91 2.96
N CYS A 145 -1.20 10.01 2.68
CA CYS A 145 -2.12 10.09 1.56
C CYS A 145 -1.50 10.89 0.39
N PHE A 146 -1.66 10.38 -0.82
CA PHE A 146 -1.22 11.02 -2.05
C PHE A 146 -2.37 11.05 -3.06
N LEU A 147 -2.42 12.11 -3.88
CA LEU A 147 -3.26 12.13 -5.07
C LEU A 147 -2.97 10.88 -5.91
N SER A 148 -4.03 10.29 -6.47
CA SER A 148 -3.96 8.95 -7.04
C SER A 148 -3.06 8.90 -8.28
N ASP A 149 -1.83 8.45 -8.10
CA ASP A 149 -0.98 7.90 -9.14
C ASP A 149 -1.17 6.38 -9.13
N TRP A 150 -2.17 5.89 -9.87
CA TRP A 150 -2.61 4.48 -9.85
C TRP A 150 -1.53 3.43 -10.15
N ARG A 151 -0.35 3.86 -10.60
CA ARG A 151 0.78 3.00 -10.93
C ARG A 151 1.82 3.05 -9.83
N PHE A 152 1.74 2.08 -8.94
CA PHE A 152 2.71 1.89 -7.88
C PHE A 152 2.93 0.40 -7.61
N GLY A 153 4.09 0.09 -7.02
CA GLY A 153 4.36 -1.20 -6.39
C GLY A 153 4.77 -0.99 -4.94
N VAL A 154 4.49 -1.97 -4.09
CA VAL A 154 4.83 -1.95 -2.66
C VAL A 154 5.64 -3.19 -2.35
N PHE A 155 6.74 -3.08 -1.61
CA PHE A 155 7.47 -4.22 -1.06
C PHE A 155 8.04 -3.87 0.31
N GLY A 156 7.64 -4.62 1.34
CA GLY A 156 8.07 -4.33 2.71
C GLY A 156 7.65 -2.94 3.15
N SER A 157 8.62 -2.08 3.50
CA SER A 157 8.42 -0.65 3.80
C SER A 157 8.68 0.28 2.61
N LYS A 158 8.97 -0.27 1.42
CA LYS A 158 9.26 0.48 0.20
C LYS A 158 8.03 0.58 -0.68
N THR A 159 7.89 1.70 -1.36
CA THR A 159 6.91 1.89 -2.42
C THR A 159 7.56 2.59 -3.59
N VAL A 160 7.27 2.12 -4.81
CA VAL A 160 7.79 2.72 -6.04
C VAL A 160 6.61 3.21 -6.84
N SER A 161 6.69 4.43 -7.33
CA SER A 161 5.67 5.08 -8.13
C SER A 161 6.30 5.88 -9.26
N VAL A 162 5.47 6.34 -10.17
CA VAL A 162 5.89 7.23 -11.27
C VAL A 162 6.05 8.66 -10.77
N TYR A 163 7.12 9.33 -11.20
CA TYR A 163 7.30 10.77 -11.09
C TYR A 163 7.37 11.40 -12.48
N ARG A 164 6.35 12.16 -12.85
CA ARG A 164 6.29 12.85 -14.15
C ARG A 164 7.41 13.89 -14.25
N VAL A 165 8.12 13.89 -15.37
CA VAL A 165 9.18 14.86 -15.66
C VAL A 165 8.70 15.79 -16.76
N GLY A 166 8.57 17.08 -16.43
CA GLY A 166 8.07 18.10 -17.35
C GLY A 166 6.57 17.99 -17.63
N TYR A 167 6.15 18.58 -18.76
CA TYR A 167 4.74 18.59 -19.20
C TYR A 167 4.40 17.44 -20.15
N SER A 168 5.41 16.68 -20.59
CA SER A 168 5.19 15.56 -21.51
C SER A 168 4.59 14.37 -20.74
N PRO A 169 3.47 13.80 -21.20
CA PRO A 169 2.93 12.56 -20.64
C PRO A 169 3.82 11.35 -20.92
N ALA A 170 4.83 11.50 -21.79
CA ALA A 170 5.70 10.43 -22.25
C ALA A 170 7.07 10.37 -21.53
N SER A 171 7.28 11.13 -20.46
CA SER A 171 8.54 11.09 -19.71
C SER A 171 8.31 11.01 -18.20
N PHE A 172 8.93 10.01 -17.57
CA PHE A 172 8.88 9.85 -16.13
C PHE A 172 10.18 9.31 -15.54
N ARG A 173 10.37 9.54 -14.25
CA ARG A 173 11.37 8.88 -13.41
C ARG A 173 10.66 8.00 -12.39
N LEU A 174 11.36 7.02 -11.84
CA LEU A 174 10.84 6.28 -10.70
C LEU A 174 11.03 7.10 -9.42
N ARG A 175 10.00 7.14 -8.58
CA ARG A 175 10.03 7.69 -7.23
C ARG A 175 9.89 6.56 -6.23
N LEU A 176 10.93 6.35 -5.44
CA LEU A 176 10.95 5.45 -4.29
C LEU A 176 10.58 6.23 -3.03
N ARG A 177 9.66 5.68 -2.25
CA ARG A 177 9.38 6.10 -0.87
C ARG A 177 9.69 4.95 0.07
N GLU A 178 10.42 5.23 1.13
CA GLU A 178 10.84 4.25 2.13
C GLU A 178 10.32 4.70 3.51
N PHE A 179 9.47 3.88 4.10
CA PHE A 179 8.78 4.13 5.37
C PHE A 179 9.48 3.47 6.57
N ASN A 180 10.63 2.82 6.36
CA ASN A 180 11.41 2.23 7.45
C ASN A 180 11.88 3.30 8.46
N PRO A 181 11.41 3.28 9.72
CA PRO A 181 11.73 4.31 10.70
C PRO A 181 13.22 4.37 11.07
N TYR A 182 13.97 3.27 10.96
CA TYR A 182 15.41 3.25 11.26
C TYR A 182 16.22 4.04 10.24
N LEU A 183 15.82 3.99 8.96
CA LEU A 183 16.48 4.78 7.90
C LEU A 183 16.16 6.28 8.02
N LEU A 184 15.03 6.63 8.62
CA LEU A 184 14.68 8.04 8.88
C LEU A 184 15.60 8.66 9.94
N GLN A 185 16.13 7.87 10.86
CA GLN A 185 17.03 8.33 11.94
C GLN A 185 18.48 8.52 11.46
N GLN A 186 18.93 7.78 10.44
CA GLN A 186 20.34 7.78 10.00
C GLN A 186 20.77 9.00 9.16
N ASN A 187 19.84 9.82 8.69
CA ASN A 187 20.12 10.93 7.77
C ASN A 187 20.94 12.10 8.37
N ASN A 188 21.33 12.04 9.65
CA ASN A 188 22.23 13.02 10.28
C ASN A 188 23.73 12.80 9.98
N SER A 189 24.10 11.80 9.19
CA SER A 189 25.51 11.36 9.04
C SER A 189 26.30 11.94 7.85
N GLY A 190 25.80 12.99 7.17
CA GLY A 190 26.62 13.81 6.27
C GLY A 190 27.05 13.18 4.92
N ALA A 191 26.69 11.92 4.65
CA ALA A 191 26.91 11.31 3.35
C ALA A 191 25.86 11.78 2.33
N ARG A 192 26.30 12.04 1.09
CA ARG A 192 25.50 12.55 -0.06
C ARG A 192 24.41 11.56 -0.54
N SER A 193 23.53 11.12 0.34
CA SER A 193 22.39 10.30 -0.04
C SER A 193 21.44 11.18 -0.87
N ARG A 194 21.13 10.77 -2.10
CA ARG A 194 20.24 11.50 -3.05
C ARG A 194 18.75 11.50 -2.64
N GLY A 195 18.47 11.33 -1.36
CA GLY A 195 17.11 11.30 -0.83
C GLY A 195 16.96 12.20 0.38
N TRP A 196 15.73 12.61 0.64
CA TRP A 196 15.39 13.49 1.77
C TRP A 196 14.27 12.86 2.61
N VAL A 197 14.21 13.24 3.88
CA VAL A 197 13.10 12.84 4.75
C VAL A 197 11.97 13.83 4.58
N VAL A 198 10.75 13.33 4.38
CA VAL A 198 9.53 14.14 4.36
C VAL A 198 8.77 13.89 5.66
N THR A 199 8.80 14.86 6.56
CA THR A 199 8.08 14.85 7.84
C THR A 199 6.89 15.80 7.85
N THR A 200 6.82 16.74 6.91
CA THR A 200 5.71 17.69 6.81
C THR A 200 4.41 16.93 6.49
N PRO A 201 3.26 17.33 7.05
CA PRO A 201 1.98 16.70 6.75
C PRO A 201 1.60 16.85 5.27
N SER A 202 0.76 15.95 4.78
CA SER A 202 0.13 16.04 3.47
C SER A 202 -1.38 16.15 3.65
N THR A 203 -1.97 17.15 3.00
CA THR A 203 -3.42 17.42 3.07
C THR A 203 -4.03 17.31 1.69
N ILE A 204 -5.08 16.49 1.58
CA ILE A 204 -5.96 16.48 0.43
C ILE A 204 -7.21 17.27 0.82
N SER A 205 -7.52 18.32 0.06
CA SER A 205 -8.66 19.18 0.33
C SER A 205 -9.99 18.44 0.13
N ALA A 206 -10.97 18.81 0.96
CA ALA A 206 -12.36 18.47 0.79
C ALA A 206 -12.84 18.83 -0.62
N GLY A 207 -13.79 18.06 -1.13
CA GLY A 207 -14.34 18.29 -2.48
C GLY A 207 -13.56 17.59 -3.59
N ASN A 208 -12.36 17.06 -3.34
CA ASN A 208 -11.72 16.14 -4.28
C ASN A 208 -12.41 14.75 -4.18
N ALA A 209 -11.77 13.77 -3.53
CA ALA A 209 -12.44 12.50 -3.21
C ALA A 209 -13.28 12.54 -1.93
N PHE A 210 -12.92 13.40 -0.98
CA PHE A 210 -13.42 13.32 0.39
C PHE A 210 -14.40 14.46 0.74
N THR A 211 -15.25 14.19 1.73
CA THR A 211 -16.21 15.15 2.28
C THR A 211 -15.56 16.20 3.18
N GLU A 212 -14.37 15.90 3.71
CA GLU A 212 -13.58 16.74 4.60
C GLU A 212 -12.10 16.74 4.17
N ASP A 213 -11.32 17.69 4.69
CA ASP A 213 -9.87 17.73 4.48
C ASP A 213 -9.22 16.50 5.12
N VAL A 214 -8.45 15.75 4.33
CA VAL A 214 -7.72 14.57 4.81
C VAL A 214 -6.25 14.92 4.99
N THR A 215 -5.85 15.11 6.25
CA THR A 215 -4.45 15.37 6.61
C THR A 215 -3.77 14.13 7.20
N THR A 216 -2.57 13.83 6.72
CA THR A 216 -1.80 12.61 7.05
C THR A 216 -0.33 12.93 7.32
N TYR A 217 0.31 12.15 8.19
CA TYR A 217 1.56 12.54 8.87
C TYR A 217 2.68 11.49 8.81
N LEU A 218 2.44 10.28 8.26
CA LEU A 218 3.44 9.21 8.29
C LEU A 218 4.73 9.63 7.55
N PRO A 219 5.87 9.73 8.26
CA PRO A 219 7.11 10.20 7.66
C PRO A 219 7.73 9.13 6.76
N TYR A 220 8.48 9.57 5.76
CA TYR A 220 9.14 8.67 4.82
C TYR A 220 10.38 9.32 4.21
N ARG A 221 11.27 8.50 3.66
CA ARG A 221 12.40 8.97 2.85
C ARG A 221 12.02 8.88 1.38
N GLU A 222 12.19 9.97 0.64
CA GLU A 222 11.94 10.02 -0.80
C GLU A 222 13.26 9.98 -1.58
N VAL A 223 13.27 9.23 -2.68
CA VAL A 223 14.35 9.23 -3.68
C VAL A 223 13.72 9.26 -5.06
N ILE A 224 14.19 10.17 -5.92
CA ILE A 224 13.83 10.20 -7.34
C ILE A 224 15.00 9.61 -8.13
N GLY A 225 14.72 8.60 -8.94
CA GLY A 225 15.70 7.99 -9.83
C GLY A 225 16.22 8.98 -10.88
N GLU A 226 17.46 8.81 -11.30
CA GLU A 226 18.08 9.71 -12.30
C GLU A 226 17.68 9.36 -13.73
N VAL A 227 17.36 8.09 -13.96
CA VAL A 227 17.01 7.57 -15.29
C VAL A 227 15.61 8.05 -15.64
N GLU A 228 15.53 8.87 -16.68
CA GLU A 228 14.29 9.24 -17.33
C GLU A 228 13.87 8.14 -18.31
N HIS A 229 12.68 7.62 -18.12
CA HIS A 229 12.02 6.68 -19.02
C HIS A 229 11.14 7.46 -19.99
N ARG A 230 11.38 7.28 -21.28
CA ARG A 230 10.59 7.89 -22.36
C ARG A 230 9.60 6.89 -22.92
N VAL A 231 8.48 6.76 -22.24
CA VAL A 231 7.38 5.83 -22.58
C VAL A 231 6.09 6.54 -22.27
N ASN A 232 5.08 6.40 -23.12
CA ASN A 232 3.76 6.91 -22.81
C ASN A 232 3.29 6.23 -21.52
N LEU A 233 2.91 7.03 -20.52
CA LEU A 233 2.41 6.47 -19.29
C LEU A 233 1.22 5.54 -19.54
N ASP A 234 0.38 5.80 -20.55
CA ASP A 234 -0.75 4.94 -20.91
C ASP A 234 -0.35 3.51 -21.33
N GLU A 235 0.89 3.29 -21.76
CA GLU A 235 1.44 1.95 -22.06
C GLU A 235 1.96 1.23 -20.81
N LEU A 236 2.11 1.94 -19.70
CA LEU A 236 2.53 1.35 -18.44
C LEU A 236 1.33 0.65 -17.80
N SER A 237 1.43 -0.67 -17.64
CA SER A 237 0.38 -1.46 -17.00
C SER A 237 0.60 -1.56 -15.51
N GLU A 238 1.79 -2.02 -15.09
CA GLU A 238 2.06 -2.35 -13.69
C GLU A 238 3.50 -2.05 -13.29
N ILE A 239 3.70 -1.74 -12.01
CA ILE A 239 5.00 -1.66 -11.36
C ILE A 239 5.03 -2.73 -10.27
N LEU A 240 5.88 -3.73 -10.45
CA LEU A 240 6.16 -4.73 -9.43
C LEU A 240 7.47 -4.40 -8.74
N VAL A 241 7.53 -4.66 -7.44
CA VAL A 241 8.72 -4.37 -6.62
C VAL A 241 9.01 -5.59 -5.76
N ASP A 242 10.26 -5.99 -5.71
CA ASP A 242 10.80 -6.95 -4.74
C ASP A 242 11.92 -6.33 -3.89
N ASP A 243 12.70 -7.15 -3.21
CA ASP A 243 13.81 -6.71 -2.36
C ASP A 243 14.97 -6.07 -3.13
N LEU A 244 15.19 -6.46 -4.38
CA LEU A 244 16.36 -6.07 -5.18
C LEU A 244 16.00 -5.39 -6.50
N ARG A 245 14.75 -5.44 -6.95
CA ARG A 245 14.34 -5.14 -8.32
C ARG A 245 13.02 -4.40 -8.37
N VAL A 246 12.93 -3.57 -9.38
CA VAL A 246 11.68 -2.97 -9.85
C VAL A 246 11.43 -3.49 -11.25
N VAL A 247 10.29 -4.14 -11.45
CA VAL A 247 9.86 -4.63 -12.76
C VAL A 247 8.74 -3.73 -13.26
N ILE A 248 8.93 -3.19 -14.46
CA ILE A 248 7.99 -2.29 -15.12
C ILE A 248 7.33 -3.08 -16.25
N ILE A 249 6.03 -3.38 -16.13
CA ILE A 249 5.27 -4.13 -17.13
C ILE A 249 4.60 -3.16 -18.08
N ARG A 250 4.81 -3.37 -19.38
CA ARG A 250 4.27 -2.53 -20.45
C ARG A 250 3.31 -3.33 -21.32
N VAL A 251 2.21 -2.71 -21.70
CA VAL A 251 1.29 -3.26 -22.70
C VAL A 251 1.62 -2.61 -24.03
N SER A 252 2.13 -3.43 -24.96
CA SER A 252 2.27 -3.01 -26.35
C SER A 252 0.94 -3.26 -27.05
N TYR A 253 0.23 -2.20 -27.41
CA TYR A 253 -0.84 -2.32 -28.39
C TYR A 253 -0.18 -2.56 -29.75
N TYR A 254 0.05 -3.83 -30.09
CA TYR A 254 0.35 -4.18 -31.48
C TYR A 254 -0.80 -3.65 -32.33
N GLU A 255 -0.48 -2.88 -33.36
CA GLU A 255 -1.42 -2.38 -34.35
C GLU A 255 -2.12 -3.56 -35.05
N SER A 256 -3.20 -4.05 -34.46
CA SER A 256 -4.13 -5.00 -35.09
C SER A 256 -4.88 -4.39 -36.29
N LEU A 257 -4.50 -3.17 -36.72
CA LEU A 257 -5.06 -2.47 -37.87
C LEU A 257 -4.46 -2.91 -39.21
N HIS A 258 -3.34 -3.64 -39.23
CA HIS A 258 -2.75 -4.14 -40.48
C HIS A 258 -3.25 -5.54 -40.93
N ALA A 259 -4.10 -6.21 -40.15
CA ALA A 259 -4.65 -7.53 -40.52
C ALA A 259 -6.13 -7.51 -40.97
N MET A 260 -6.79 -6.35 -41.03
CA MET A 260 -8.17 -6.22 -41.56
C MET A 260 -8.24 -5.65 -43.00
N HIS A 261 -7.10 -5.41 -43.64
CA HIS A 261 -7.03 -4.94 -45.04
C HIS A 261 -6.17 -5.82 -45.96
N SER A 262 -6.01 -7.10 -45.63
CA SER A 262 -5.35 -8.09 -46.50
C SER A 262 -6.26 -9.28 -46.75
#